data_AF-A0A841Q295-F1
#
_entry.id   AF-A0A841Q295-F1
#
_cell.length_a   1.000
_cell.length_b   1.000
_cell.length_c   1.000
_cell.angle_alpha   90.00
_cell.angle_beta   90.00
_cell.angle_gamma   90.00
#
_symmetry.space_group_name_H-M   'P 1'
#
loop_
_entity.id
_entity.type
_entity.pdbx_description
1 polymer ?
#
loop_
_entity_poly.entity_id
_entity_poly.type
_entity_poly.pdbx_seq_one_letter_code
_entity_poly.pdbx_strand_id
1 'polypeptide(L)' 'MNVIETERLLLRGFKEEDIPTLHSVFSDAETMEFYPAPFRYDQTKSWVKRNQIRYKEDGFGLWAVCLKESGELNR' A
#
# COMPACT_ATOMS: atom_id res chain seq x y z
N MET A 1 -7.36 5.40 -11.92
CA MET A 1 -7.98 6.61 -11.33
C MET A 1 -7.12 7.03 -10.16
N ASN A 2 -6.63 8.27 -10.16
CA ASN A 2 -5.88 8.83 -9.04
C ASN A 2 -6.87 9.56 -8.12
N VAL A 3 -6.67 9.47 -6.82
CA VAL A 3 -7.57 10.04 -5.81
C VAL A 3 -7.11 11.45 -5.42
N ILE A 4 -5.80 11.62 -5.23
CA ILE A 4 -5.17 12.90 -4.90
C ILE A 4 -3.83 13.00 -5.65
N GLU A 5 -3.49 14.19 -6.10
CA GLU A 5 -2.22 14.49 -6.74
C GLU A 5 -1.62 15.76 -6.13
N THR A 6 -0.31 15.74 -5.89
CA THR A 6 0.46 16.89 -5.42
C THR A 6 1.57 17.21 -6.41
N GLU A 7 2.46 18.13 -6.06
CA GLU A 7 3.64 18.42 -6.85
C GLU A 7 4.56 17.20 -7.01
N ARG A 8 4.72 16.37 -5.96
CA ARG A 8 5.68 15.26 -5.94
C ARG A 8 5.06 13.86 -5.82
N LEU A 9 3.81 13.77 -5.39
CA LEU A 9 3.16 12.50 -5.02
C LEU A 9 1.83 12.30 -5.73
N LEU A 10 1.53 11.05 -6.05
CA LEU A 10 0.20 10.59 -6.45
C LEU A 10 -0.34 9.60 -5.42
N LEU A 11 -1.63 9.71 -5.11
CA LEU A 11 -2.35 8.72 -4.30
C LEU A 11 -3.31 7.97 -5.20
N ARG A 12 -3.19 6.64 -5.21
CA ARG A 12 -4.06 5.75 -5.98
C ARG A 12 -4.39 4.49 -5.18
N GLY A 13 -5.38 3.73 -5.65
CA GLY A 13 -5.66 2.41 -5.10
C GLY A 13 -4.46 1.48 -5.24
N PHE A 14 -4.29 0.59 -4.25
CA PHE A 14 -3.31 -0.50 -4.34
C PHE A 14 -3.63 -1.46 -5.48
N LYS A 15 -2.59 -1.90 -6.17
CA LYS A 15 -2.61 -2.90 -7.23
C LYS A 15 -1.79 -4.12 -6.79
N GLU A 16 -1.94 -5.22 -7.53
CA GLU A 16 -1.17 -6.44 -7.24
C GLU A 16 0.35 -6.25 -7.40
N GLU A 17 0.76 -5.37 -8.32
CA GLU A 17 2.17 -5.00 -8.54
C GLU A 17 2.81 -4.30 -7.33
N ASP A 18 2.01 -3.73 -6.42
CA ASP A 18 2.50 -3.06 -5.21
C ASP A 18 2.84 -4.06 -4.09
N ILE A 19 2.39 -5.31 -4.19
CA ILE A 19 2.48 -6.31 -3.11
C ILE A 19 3.94 -6.62 -2.73
N PRO A 20 4.89 -6.83 -3.66
CA PRO A 20 6.29 -7.06 -3.30
C PRO A 20 6.89 -5.89 -2.53
N THR A 21 6.65 -4.64 -2.98
CA THR A 21 7.16 -3.44 -2.31
C THR A 21 6.53 -3.27 -0.93
N LEU A 22 5.20 -3.40 -0.81
CA LEU A 22 4.51 -3.36 0.48
C LEU A 22 4.98 -4.46 1.43
N HIS A 23 5.24 -5.66 0.91
CA HIS A 23 5.71 -6.75 1.74
C HIS A 23 7.09 -6.44 2.30
N SER A 24 8.00 -5.85 1.52
CA SER A 24 9.32 -5.47 2.04
C SER A 24 9.25 -4.56 3.27
N VAL A 25 8.27 -3.63 3.29
CA VAL A 25 7.99 -2.75 4.43
C VAL A 25 7.31 -3.49 5.57
N PHE A 26 6.28 -4.30 5.29
CA PHE A 26 5.54 -5.03 6.35
C PHE A 26 6.29 -6.24 6.91
N SER A 27 7.36 -6.69 6.25
CA SER A 27 8.26 -7.74 6.73
C SER A 27 9.46 -7.19 7.48
N ASP A 28 9.69 -5.88 7.41
CA ASP A 28 10.83 -5.24 8.06
C ASP A 28 10.61 -5.17 9.58
N ALA A 29 11.59 -5.70 10.32
CA ALA A 29 11.51 -5.83 11.77
C ALA A 29 11.59 -4.48 12.50
N GLU A 30 12.28 -3.50 11.92
CA GLU A 30 12.34 -2.13 12.46
C GLU A 30 10.99 -1.43 12.30
N THR A 31 10.39 -1.50 11.10
CA THR A 31 9.05 -0.93 10.83
C THR A 31 7.94 -1.59 11.66
N MET A 32 8.09 -2.87 12.00
CA MET A 32 7.09 -3.66 12.72
C MET A 32 7.35 -3.76 14.22
N GLU A 33 8.29 -2.98 14.78
CA GLU A 33 8.67 -3.01 16.22
C GLU A 33 7.46 -2.85 17.16
N PHE A 34 6.47 -2.05 16.75
CA PHE A 34 5.24 -1.80 17.53
C PHE A 34 4.06 -2.71 17.13
N TYR A 35 4.25 -3.61 16.18
CA TYR A 35 3.22 -4.54 15.71
C TYR A 35 3.44 -5.95 16.27
N PRO A 36 2.36 -6.76 16.44
CA PRO A 36 2.49 -8.09 17.04
C PRO A 36 3.44 -9.05 16.31
N ALA A 37 3.58 -8.92 14.99
CA ALA A 37 4.51 -9.66 14.17
C ALA A 37 4.63 -9.06 12.76
N PRO A 38 5.79 -9.14 12.10
CA PRO A 38 5.92 -8.86 10.67
C PRO A 38 4.97 -9.70 9.84
N PHE A 39 4.45 -9.14 8.75
CA PHE A 39 3.53 -9.85 7.88
C PHE A 39 4.29 -10.87 7.04
N ARG A 40 3.67 -12.04 6.84
CA ARG A 40 3.98 -12.96 5.75
C ARG A 40 3.41 -12.45 4.43
N TYR A 41 3.95 -12.91 3.31
CA TYR A 41 3.53 -12.46 1.97
C TYR A 41 2.03 -12.64 1.70
N ASP A 42 1.44 -13.75 2.18
CA ASP A 42 0.01 -14.03 2.10
C ASP A 42 -0.85 -13.09 2.95
N GLN A 43 -0.32 -12.62 4.08
CA GLN A 43 -0.97 -11.60 4.90
C GLN A 43 -0.94 -10.24 4.20
N THR A 44 0.17 -9.88 3.54
CA THR A 44 0.25 -8.67 2.70
C THR A 44 -0.75 -8.72 1.55
N LYS A 45 -0.85 -9.85 0.82
CA LYS A 45 -1.88 -10.04 -0.22
C LYS A 45 -3.30 -9.83 0.31
N SER A 46 -3.60 -10.47 1.44
CA SER A 46 -4.93 -10.37 2.07
C SER A 46 -5.23 -8.94 2.53
N TRP A 47 -4.22 -8.22 3.02
CA TRP A 47 -4.34 -6.82 3.40
C TRP A 47 -4.60 -5.89 2.20
N VAL A 48 -3.91 -6.10 1.08
CA VAL A 48 -4.16 -5.33 -0.16
C VAL A 48 -5.57 -5.59 -0.67
N LYS A 49 -6.00 -6.85 -0.72
CA LYS A 49 -7.36 -7.21 -1.13
C LYS A 49 -8.44 -6.57 -0.25
N ARG A 50 -8.22 -6.51 1.07
CA ARG A 50 -9.13 -5.80 1.99
C ARG A 50 -9.24 -4.32 1.65
N ASN A 51 -8.13 -3.63 1.39
CA ASN A 51 -8.18 -2.22 0.98
C ASN A 51 -8.89 -2.03 -0.36
N GLN A 52 -8.68 -2.92 -1.33
CA GLN A 52 -9.39 -2.89 -2.62
C GLN A 52 -10.91 -3.05 -2.48
N ILE A 53 -11.36 -3.88 -1.53
CA ILE A 53 -12.77 -4.02 -1.19
C ILE A 53 -13.29 -2.71 -0.57
N ARG A 54 -12.57 -2.12 0.38
CA ARG A 54 -12.97 -0.85 1.02
C ARG A 54 -13.10 0.30 0.04
N TYR A 55 -12.25 0.38 -1.00
CA TYR A 55 -12.44 1.38 -2.05
C TYR A 55 -13.79 1.25 -2.77
N LYS A 56 -14.31 0.02 -2.93
CA LYS A 56 -15.58 -0.25 -3.60
C LYS A 56 -16.78 -0.06 -2.68
N GLU A 57 -16.66 -0.48 -1.42
CA GLU A 57 -17.75 -0.48 -0.44
C GLU A 57 -17.88 0.85 0.30
N ASP A 58 -16.75 1.38 0.77
CA ASP A 58 -16.71 2.58 1.62
C ASP A 58 -16.38 3.84 0.82
N GLY A 59 -15.82 3.69 -0.39
CA GLY A 59 -15.32 4.80 -1.21
C GLY A 59 -13.95 5.34 -0.75
N PHE A 60 -13.37 4.78 0.33
CA PHE A 60 -12.08 5.19 0.87
C PHE A 60 -11.33 4.01 1.52
N GLY A 61 -10.03 4.20 1.77
CA GLY A 61 -9.16 3.21 2.40
C GLY A 61 -7.73 3.75 2.53
N LEU A 62 -6.77 2.86 2.81
CA LEU A 62 -5.36 3.22 2.71
C LEU A 62 -4.95 3.26 1.25
N TRP A 63 -4.16 4.24 0.84
CA TRP A 63 -3.79 4.44 -0.56
C TRP A 63 -2.30 4.15 -0.79
N ALA A 64 -1.99 3.70 -2.00
CA ALA A 64 -0.62 3.69 -2.49
C ALA A 64 -0.16 5.14 -2.67
N VAL A 65 0.88 5.53 -1.94
CA VAL A 65 1.58 6.80 -2.15
C VAL A 65 2.73 6.53 -3.11
N CYS A 66 2.65 7.07 -4.31
CA CYS A 66 3.70 6.88 -5.32
C CYS A 66 4.37 8.20 -5.65
N LEU A 67 5.65 8.14 -6.01
CA LEU A 67 6.35 9.29 -6.59
C LEU A 67 5.72 9.63 -7.93
N LYS A 68 5.40 10.90 -8.16
CA LYS A 68 4.70 11.34 -9.37
C LYS A 68 5.55 11.14 -10.63
N GLU A 69 6.86 11.31 -10.51
CA GLU A 69 7.80 11.24 -11.62
C GLU A 69 7.97 9.80 -12.15
N SER A 70 8.13 8.82 -11.25
CA SER A 70 8.36 7.42 -11.63
C SER A 70 7.11 6.55 -11.58
N GLY A 71 6.07 6.98 -10.86
CA GLY A 71 4.91 6.15 -10.57
C GLY A 71 5.18 5.03 -9.55
N GLU A 72 6.40 4.95 -9.02
CA GLU A 72 6.82 3.91 -8.08
C GLU A 72 6.22 4.14 -6.71
N LEU A 73 5.81 3.04 -6.07
CA LEU A 73 5.36 3.05 -4.68
C LEU A 73 6.51 3.49 -3.78
N ASN A 74 6.22 4.49 -2.94
CA ASN A 74 7.15 4.95 -1.93
C ASN A 74 7.29 3.85 -0.85
N ARG A 75 8.53 3.46 -0.55
CA ARG A 75 8.86 2.46 0.47
C ARG A 75 9.19 3.14 1.79
#